data_AF-A0A3D4GXB2-F1
#
_entry.id   AF-A0A3D4GXB2-F1
#
_cell.length_a   1.000
_cell.length_b   1.000
_cell.length_c   1.000
_cell.angle_alpha   90.00
_cell.angle_beta   90.00
_cell.angle_gamma   90.00
#
_symmetry.space_group_name_H-M   'P 1'
#
loop_
_entity.id
_entity.type
_entity.pdbx_description
1 polymer ?
#
loop_
_entity_poly.entity_id
_entity_poly.type
_entity_poly.pdbx_seq_one_letter_code
_entity_poly.pdbx_strand_id
1 'polypeptide(L)'
;MFTFNRKEQVALVVLCAILLLGIIITFLEGYLDDGLPEFKAREAAVEVSPVGELPKNVPDKPFVVNINTATTQQLQTLPKIGPRTTERIVEHREKNGTFRTLEELTGVRGNGKKTFANLRLLITVTPP
;
A
#
# COMPACT_ATOMS: atom_id res chain seq x y z
N MET A 1 -46.59 -16.25 -36.20
CA MET A 1 -45.16 -16.46 -36.51
C MET A 1 -44.80 -15.43 -37.57
N PHE A 2 -44.21 -14.29 -37.19
CA PHE A 2 -43.93 -13.20 -38.13
C PHE A 2 -42.80 -13.63 -39.09
N THR A 3 -43.13 -13.84 -40.36
CA THR A 3 -42.16 -14.20 -41.41
C THR A 3 -41.58 -12.93 -42.02
N PHE A 4 -40.58 -12.35 -41.36
CA PHE A 4 -39.88 -11.15 -41.86
C PHE A 4 -38.93 -11.49 -43.01
N ASN A 5 -38.91 -10.65 -44.04
CA ASN A 5 -38.04 -10.83 -45.20
C ASN A 5 -36.57 -10.53 -44.83
N ARG A 6 -35.59 -11.05 -45.58
CA ARG A 6 -34.15 -10.87 -45.30
C ARG A 6 -33.76 -9.39 -45.20
N LYS A 7 -34.40 -8.51 -45.98
CA LYS A 7 -34.19 -7.05 -45.92
C LYS A 7 -34.74 -6.43 -44.62
N GLU A 8 -35.89 -6.90 -44.16
CA GLU A 8 -36.53 -6.43 -42.92
C GLU A 8 -35.78 -6.95 -41.69
N GLN A 9 -35.32 -8.20 -41.72
CA GLN A 9 -34.47 -8.77 -40.67
C GLN A 9 -33.15 -8.00 -40.52
N VAL A 10 -32.49 -7.65 -41.64
CA VAL A 10 -31.27 -6.82 -41.60
C VAL A 10 -31.57 -5.42 -41.05
N ALA A 11 -32.68 -4.80 -41.47
CA ALA A 11 -33.08 -3.50 -40.92
C ALA A 11 -33.35 -3.55 -39.41
N LEU A 12 -34.02 -4.60 -38.92
CA LEU A 12 -34.28 -4.80 -37.49
C LEU A 12 -33.00 -5.07 -36.69
N VAL A 13 -32.08 -5.87 -37.23
CA VAL A 13 -30.79 -6.14 -36.57
C VAL A 13 -29.94 -4.87 -36.47
N VAL A 14 -29.90 -4.06 -37.53
CA VAL A 14 -29.17 -2.78 -37.52
C VAL A 14 -29.81 -1.80 -36.52
N LEU A 15 -31.14 -1.72 -36.48
CA LEU A 15 -31.87 -0.88 -35.51
C LEU A 15 -31.55 -1.30 -34.06
N CYS A 16 -31.61 -2.60 -33.76
CA CYS A 16 -31.26 -3.11 -32.44
C CYS A 16 -29.78 -2.86 -32.09
N ALA A 17 -28.86 -3.03 -33.04
CA ALA A 17 -27.45 -2.78 -32.82
C ALA A 17 -27.16 -1.31 -32.48
N ILE A 18 -27.84 -0.37 -33.15
CA ILE A 18 -27.73 1.08 -32.87
C ILE A 18 -28.29 1.40 -31.47
N LEU A 19 -29.43 0.82 -31.10
CA LEU A 19 -30.01 1.01 -29.76
C LEU A 19 -29.11 0.45 -28.66
N LEU A 20 -28.54 -0.74 -28.87
CA LEU A 20 -27.60 -1.35 -27.92
C LEU A 20 -26.30 -0.54 -27.81
N LEU A 21 -25.76 -0.07 -28.93
CA LEU A 21 -24.59 0.82 -28.92
C LEU A 21 -24.87 2.12 -28.17
N GLY A 22 -26.04 2.72 -28.34
CA GLY A 22 -26.45 3.91 -27.58
C GLY A 22 -26.50 3.65 -26.08
N ILE A 23 -27.13 2.54 -25.65
CA ILE A 23 -27.19 2.16 -24.22
C ILE A 23 -25.78 1.92 -23.66
N ILE A 24 -24.93 1.21 -24.39
CA ILE A 24 -23.55 0.92 -23.97
C ILE A 24 -22.74 2.23 -23.81
N ILE A 25 -22.87 3.17 -24.75
CA ILE A 25 -22.19 4.48 -24.66
C ILE A 25 -22.68 5.25 -23.43
N THR A 26 -24.00 5.38 -23.22
CA THR A 26 -24.56 6.06 -22.04
C THR A 26 -24.15 5.40 -20.72
N PHE A 27 -23.97 4.08 -20.72
CA PHE A 27 -23.56 3.34 -19.54
C PHE A 27 -22.05 3.44 -19.28
N LEU A 28 -21.22 3.45 -20.32
CA LEU A 28 -19.77 3.67 -20.18
C LEU A 28 -19.44 5.09 -19.72
N GLU A 29 -20.14 6.10 -20.23
CA GLU A 29 -19.92 7.49 -19.84
C GLU A 29 -20.25 7.70 -18.36
N GLY A 30 -21.32 7.07 -17.84
CA GLY A 30 -21.59 7.00 -16.40
C GLY A 30 -20.55 6.21 -15.61
N TYR A 31 -20.01 5.11 -16.16
CA TYR A 31 -18.98 4.29 -15.50
C TYR A 31 -17.62 5.01 -15.39
N LEU A 32 -17.32 5.93 -16.32
CA LEU A 32 -16.12 6.77 -16.27
C LEU A 32 -16.31 8.06 -15.45
N ASP A 33 -17.54 8.56 -15.31
CA ASP A 33 -17.89 9.73 -14.47
C ASP A 33 -18.04 9.37 -12.98
N ASP A 34 -18.40 8.13 -12.65
CA ASP A 34 -18.43 7.62 -11.27
C ASP A 34 -17.02 7.58 -10.61
N GLY A 35 -15.96 7.73 -11.41
CA GLY A 35 -14.58 7.62 -10.97
C GLY A 35 -14.26 6.21 -10.46
N LEU A 36 -12.96 5.89 -10.31
CA LEU A 36 -12.63 4.84 -9.34
C LEU A 36 -13.22 5.29 -8.00
N PRO A 37 -13.87 4.41 -7.21
CA PRO A 37 -14.24 4.77 -5.86
C PRO A 37 -12.99 5.31 -5.20
N GLU A 38 -13.00 6.61 -4.87
CA GLU A 38 -11.98 7.19 -4.02
C GLU A 38 -11.85 6.19 -2.88
N PHE A 39 -10.63 5.69 -2.69
CA PHE A 39 -10.30 4.86 -1.55
C PHE A 39 -10.44 5.78 -0.34
N LYS A 40 -11.70 5.99 0.08
CA LYS A 40 -12.11 6.92 1.13
C LYS A 40 -11.33 6.48 2.34
N ALA A 41 -10.30 7.28 2.62
CA ALA A 41 -9.54 7.21 3.83
C ALA A 41 -10.52 7.01 4.98
N ARG A 42 -10.21 6.06 5.86
CA ARG A 42 -10.88 5.88 7.15
C ARG A 42 -10.58 7.10 8.04
N GLU A 43 -11.09 8.26 7.65
CA GLU A 43 -11.27 9.42 8.50
C GLU A 43 -12.54 9.21 9.33
N ALA A 44 -12.43 8.35 10.33
CA ALA A 44 -13.35 8.36 11.45
C ALA A 44 -12.59 7.88 12.70
N ALA A 45 -12.28 8.85 13.55
CA ALA A 45 -11.85 8.76 14.94
C ALA A 45 -10.41 8.28 15.22
N VAL A 46 -9.44 9.19 15.02
CA VAL A 46 -8.37 9.41 16.01
C VAL A 46 -8.28 10.91 16.23
N GLU A 47 -8.58 11.38 17.44
CA GLU A 47 -8.35 12.78 17.83
C GLU A 47 -6.85 13.09 17.71
N VAL A 48 -6.49 13.86 16.69
CA VAL A 48 -5.15 14.39 16.51
C VAL A 48 -5.06 15.70 17.29
N SER A 49 -4.40 15.62 18.45
CA SER A 49 -3.81 16.77 19.16
C SER A 49 -2.96 17.61 18.20
N PRO A 50 -2.85 18.95 18.38
CA PRO A 50 -2.42 19.84 17.31
C PRO A 50 -0.97 19.55 16.91
N VAL A 51 -0.78 18.98 15.72
CA VAL A 51 0.54 18.85 15.09
C VAL A 51 0.89 20.22 14.55
N GLY A 52 1.80 20.90 15.26
CA GLY A 52 2.48 22.09 14.76
C GLY A 52 3.16 21.81 13.42
N GLU A 53 3.17 22.83 12.57
CA GLU A 53 3.91 23.01 11.32
C GLU A 53 4.80 21.84 10.86
N LEU A 54 4.52 21.33 9.65
CA LEU A 54 5.48 20.46 8.94
C LEU A 54 6.86 21.15 8.89
N PRO A 55 7.92 20.51 9.41
CA PRO A 55 9.27 21.06 9.27
C PRO A 55 9.64 21.04 7.78
N LYS A 56 9.87 22.22 7.21
CA LYS A 56 10.47 22.45 5.88
C LYS A 56 11.96 22.07 5.84
N ASN A 57 12.29 20.89 6.33
CA ASN A 57 13.62 20.32 6.24
C ASN A 57 13.44 18.84 5.97
N VAL A 58 13.37 18.47 4.69
CA VAL A 58 13.62 17.08 4.28
C VAL A 58 15.14 16.97 4.30
N PRO A 59 15.76 16.37 5.32
CA PRO A 59 17.19 16.15 5.26
C PRO A 59 17.48 15.26 4.06
N ASP A 60 18.47 15.62 3.24
CA ASP A 60 19.11 14.79 2.19
C ASP A 60 19.71 13.48 2.74
N LYS A 61 19.39 13.12 3.98
CA LYS A 61 19.85 11.91 4.62
C LYS A 61 18.99 10.75 4.11
N PRO A 62 19.59 9.65 3.63
CA PRO A 62 18.82 8.45 3.32
C PRO A 62 17.96 8.09 4.53
N PHE A 63 16.76 7.60 4.26
CA PHE A 63 15.76 7.25 5.28
C PHE A 63 16.26 6.06 6.11
N VAL A 64 17.17 6.32 7.04
CA VAL A 64 17.84 5.32 7.87
C VAL A 64 16.97 5.07 9.10
N VAL A 65 16.43 3.86 9.22
CA VAL A 65 15.54 3.45 10.30
C VAL A 65 16.35 2.95 11.48
N ASN A 66 16.16 3.55 12.67
CA ASN A 66 16.79 3.07 13.88
C ASN A 66 16.01 1.87 14.46
N ILE A 67 16.63 0.70 14.54
CA ILE A 67 15.96 -0.54 14.97
C ILE A 67 15.50 -0.50 16.44
N ASN A 68 16.20 0.26 17.29
CA ASN A 68 15.86 0.35 18.71
C ASN A 68 14.61 1.20 18.94
N THR A 69 14.48 2.31 18.21
CA THR A 69 13.42 3.32 18.43
C THR A 69 12.30 3.27 17.41
N ALA A 70 12.48 2.59 16.29
CA ALA A 70 11.47 2.53 15.24
C ALA A 70 10.16 1.91 15.73
N THR A 71 9.06 2.46 15.22
CA THR A 71 7.72 1.90 15.38
C THR A 71 7.53 0.69 14.48
N THR A 72 6.49 -0.09 14.74
CA THR A 72 6.16 -1.24 13.90
C THR A 72 5.89 -0.85 12.44
N GLN A 73 5.24 0.30 12.23
CA GLN A 73 4.97 0.83 10.90
C GLN A 73 6.26 1.24 10.17
N GLN A 74 7.19 1.89 10.88
CA GLN A 74 8.49 2.30 10.33
C GLN A 74 9.39 1.10 9.99
N LEU A 75 9.33 0.02 10.77
CA LEU A 75 10.07 -1.20 10.44
C LEU A 75 9.50 -1.89 9.19
N GLN A 76 8.18 -1.82 8.97
CA GLN A 76 7.53 -2.40 7.79
C GLN A 76 7.81 -1.66 6.48
N THR A 77 8.33 -0.43 6.52
CA THR A 77 8.78 0.25 5.29
C THR A 77 10.08 -0.35 4.74
N LEU A 78 10.77 -1.17 5.53
CA LEU A 78 12.02 -1.80 5.12
C LEU A 78 11.77 -2.99 4.19
N PRO A 79 12.62 -3.20 3.17
CA PRO A 79 12.46 -4.29 2.23
C PRO A 79 12.55 -5.64 2.95
N LYS A 80 11.63 -6.56 2.63
CA LYS A 80 11.56 -7.92 3.22
C LYS A 80 11.23 -7.96 4.72
N ILE A 81 10.87 -6.83 5.35
CA ILE A 81 10.33 -6.80 6.72
C ILE A 81 8.80 -6.73 6.65
N GLY A 82 8.15 -7.78 7.14
CA GLY A 82 6.70 -7.86 7.26
C GLY A 82 6.21 -7.71 8.71
N PRO A 83 4.89 -7.75 8.94
CA PRO A 83 4.28 -7.58 10.26
C PRO A 83 4.81 -8.60 11.29
N ARG A 84 4.89 -9.88 10.91
CA ARG A 84 5.44 -10.94 11.79
C ARG A 84 6.91 -10.75 12.16
N THR A 85 7.72 -10.20 11.25
CA THR A 85 9.15 -9.97 11.53
C THR A 85 9.30 -8.77 12.44
N THR A 86 8.50 -7.73 12.21
CA THR A 86 8.45 -6.51 13.02
C THR A 86 8.08 -6.80 14.47
N GLU A 87 7.02 -7.59 14.70
CA GLU A 87 6.62 -8.03 16.03
C GLU A 87 7.77 -8.71 16.78
N ARG A 88 8.52 -9.58 16.10
CA ARG A 88 9.68 -10.25 16.69
C ARG A 88 10.85 -9.33 16.99
N ILE A 89 11.06 -8.28 16.19
CA ILE A 89 12.08 -7.25 16.47
C ILE A 89 11.71 -6.51 17.76
N VAL A 90 10.45 -6.12 17.90
CA VAL A 90 9.92 -5.46 19.10
C VAL A 90 10.01 -6.38 20.33
N GLU A 91 9.57 -7.62 20.19
CA GLU A 91 9.67 -8.62 21.25
C GLU A 91 11.13 -8.88 21.64
N HIS A 92 12.05 -8.89 20.67
CA HIS A 92 13.47 -9.08 20.95
C HIS A 92 14.05 -7.95 21.79
N ARG A 93 13.72 -6.68 21.48
CA ARG A 93 14.19 -5.53 22.29
C ARG A 93 13.57 -5.48 23.68
N GLU A 94 12.35 -5.98 23.84
CA GLU A 94 11.68 -6.06 25.14
C GLU A 94 12.27 -7.16 26.02
N LYS A 95 12.63 -8.31 25.44
CA LYS A 95 13.14 -9.48 26.18
C LYS A 95 14.65 -9.44 26.42
N ASN A 96 15.42 -9.03 25.42
CA ASN A 96 16.88 -9.10 25.44
C ASN A 96 17.52 -7.71 25.64
N GLY A 97 16.72 -6.65 25.66
CA GLY A 97 17.19 -5.27 25.65
C GLY A 97 17.50 -4.76 24.24
N THR A 98 17.93 -3.50 24.15
CA THR A 98 18.21 -2.83 22.87
C THR A 98 19.34 -3.51 22.09
N PHE A 99 19.24 -3.50 20.76
CA PHE A 99 20.30 -3.94 19.86
C PHE A 99 21.52 -3.03 20.00
N ARG A 100 22.69 -3.65 20.24
CA ARG A 100 23.97 -2.92 20.34
C ARG A 100 24.65 -2.82 18.99
N THR A 101 24.48 -3.86 18.17
CA THR A 101 25.07 -3.99 16.84
C THR A 101 24.00 -4.32 15.81
N LEU A 102 24.28 -4.03 14.54
CA LEU A 102 23.36 -4.36 13.45
C LEU A 102 23.26 -5.88 13.25
N GLU A 103 24.34 -6.60 13.52
CA GLU A 103 24.48 -8.04 13.35
C GLU A 103 23.55 -8.82 14.28
N GLU A 104 23.23 -8.29 15.47
CA GLU A 104 22.27 -8.89 16.40
C GLU A 104 20.87 -9.05 15.79
N LEU A 105 20.52 -8.23 14.78
CA LEU A 105 19.28 -8.37 14.04
C LEU A 105 19.17 -9.75 13.38
N THR A 106 20.29 -10.40 13.05
CA THR A 106 20.30 -11.75 12.47
C THR A 106 19.87 -12.85 13.43
N GLY A 107 19.90 -12.58 14.74
CA GLY A 107 19.37 -13.48 15.76
C GLY A 107 17.83 -13.50 15.80
N VAL A 108 17.17 -12.51 15.18
CA VAL A 108 15.72 -12.45 15.10
C VAL A 108 15.21 -13.36 13.99
N ARG A 109 14.30 -14.29 14.32
CA ARG A 109 13.74 -15.25 13.36
C ARG A 109 13.05 -14.54 12.19
N GLY A 110 13.59 -14.74 10.99
CA GLY A 110 13.13 -14.09 9.74
C GLY A 110 14.11 -13.07 9.17
N ASN A 111 15.12 -12.67 9.95
CA ASN A 111 16.18 -11.74 9.53
C ASN A 111 17.48 -12.47 9.18
N GLY A 112 17.42 -13.46 8.29
CA GLY A 112 18.62 -14.17 7.86
C GLY A 112 19.65 -13.29 7.13
N LYS A 113 20.85 -13.81 6.88
CA LYS A 113 21.96 -13.07 6.20
C LYS A 113 21.54 -12.35 4.93
N LYS A 114 20.67 -12.95 4.11
CA LYS A 114 20.15 -12.36 2.88
C LYS A 114 19.26 -11.14 3.15
N THR A 115 18.37 -11.24 4.13
CA THR A 115 17.52 -10.11 4.56
C THR A 115 18.39 -9.00 5.12
N PHE A 116 19.30 -9.33 6.04
CA PHE A 116 20.22 -8.38 6.64
C PHE A 116 21.08 -7.62 5.62
N ALA A 117 21.61 -8.31 4.60
CA ALA A 117 22.42 -7.66 3.56
C ALA A 117 21.68 -6.56 2.79
N ASN A 118 20.35 -6.72 2.61
CA ASN A 118 19.50 -5.69 1.99
C ASN A 118 19.16 -4.55 2.97
N LEU A 119 19.14 -4.84 4.26
CA LEU A 119 18.77 -3.88 5.29
C LEU A 119 19.94 -3.02 5.75
N ARG A 120 21.17 -3.54 5.79
CA ARG A 120 22.34 -2.90 6.44
C ARG A 120 22.64 -1.46 6.01
N LEU A 121 22.20 -1.04 4.81
CA LEU A 121 22.38 0.32 4.29
C LEU A 121 21.23 1.28 4.64
N LEU A 122 20.11 0.73 5.14
CA LEU A 122 18.86 1.43 5.43
C LEU A 122 18.55 1.47 6.93
N ILE A 123 19.37 0.84 7.76
CA ILE A 123 19.13 0.69 9.19
C ILE A 123 20.31 1.18 10.01
N THR A 124 20.04 1.63 11.23
CA THR A 124 21.05 2.02 12.20
C THR A 124 20.70 1.48 13.58
N VAL A 125 21.72 1.41 14.43
CA VAL A 125 21.57 1.21 15.87
C VAL A 125 22.23 2.41 16.53
N THR A 126 21.45 3.08 17.37
CA THR A 126 21.97 4.02 18.34
C THR A 126 21.41 3.57 19.69
N PRO A 127 22.27 3.32 20.69
CA PRO A 127 21.79 3.07 22.04
C PRO A 127 21.10 4.34 22.59
N PRO A 128 20.04 4.19 23.39
CA PRO A 128 19.40 5.32 24.06
C PRO A 128 20.33 6.00 25.09
#